data_AF-X1HCA0-F1
#
_entry.id   AF-X1HCA0-F1
#
_cell.length_a   1.000
_cell.length_b   1.000
_cell.length_c   1.000
_cell.angle_alpha   90.00
_cell.angle_beta   90.00
_cell.angle_gamma   90.00
#
_symmetry.space_group_name_H-M   'P 1'
#
loop_
_entity.id
_entity.type
_entity.pdbx_description
1 polymer ?
#
loop_
_entity_poly.entity_id
_entity_poly.type
_entity_poly.pdbx_seq_one_letter_code
_entity_poly.pdbx_strand_id
1 'polypeptide(L)' 'MTSLALEEVLILLRESDRPKSLGEKIAEALSKPPQPVLRFYGDFSTEMTNGKRHLLFAVRNVSMPD' A
#
# COMPACT_ATOMS: atom_id res chain seq x y z
N MET A 1 2.47 38.86 31.01
CA MET A 1 2.68 37.71 31.93
C MET A 1 1.28 37.28 32.34
N THR A 2 0.73 36.12 32.02
CA THR A 2 1.29 34.75 31.96
C THR A 2 0.38 33.90 31.05
N SER A 3 0.96 33.23 30.07
CA SER A 3 1.04 31.75 29.97
C SER A 3 -0.02 31.15 29.03
N LEU A 4 0.37 30.98 27.75
CA LEU A 4 -0.29 30.06 26.83
C LEU A 4 -0.17 28.63 27.40
N ALA A 5 -1.29 28.02 27.75
CA ALA A 5 -1.35 26.57 27.92
C ALA A 5 -1.51 25.96 26.53
N LEU A 6 -0.48 25.24 26.10
CA LEU A 6 -0.54 24.33 24.96
C LEU A 6 -1.59 23.26 25.28
N GLU A 7 -2.74 23.31 24.61
CA GLU A 7 -3.70 22.21 24.64
C GLU A 7 -3.01 20.99 24.00
N GLU A 8 -2.58 20.06 24.85
CA GLU A 8 -2.10 18.75 24.41
C GLU A 8 -3.22 18.07 23.62
N VAL A 9 -3.00 17.88 22.31
CA VAL A 9 -3.90 17.10 21.47
C VAL A 9 -3.80 15.64 21.94
N LEU A 10 -4.67 15.27 22.87
CA LEU A 10 -4.83 13.90 23.33
C LEU A 10 -5.51 13.11 22.20
N ILE A 11 -4.74 12.39 21.38
CA ILE A 11 -5.30 11.48 20.37
C ILE A 11 -5.91 10.28 21.11
N LEU A 12 -7.22 10.35 21.33
CA LEU A 12 -8.00 9.29 21.97
C LEU A 12 -8.21 8.16 20.96
N LEU A 13 -7.37 7.12 21.02
CA LEU A 13 -7.54 5.91 20.21
C LEU A 13 -8.75 5.12 20.74
N ARG A 14 -9.87 5.21 20.00
CA ARG A 14 -11.08 4.46 20.29
C ARG A 14 -11.10 3.18 19.46
N GLU A 15 -10.91 2.03 20.10
CA GLU A 15 -11.22 0.74 19.49
C GLU A 15 -12.72 0.67 19.18
N SER A 16 -13.06 0.30 17.95
CA SER A 16 -14.44 0.23 17.47
C SER A 16 -14.67 -1.11 16.80
N ASP A 17 -15.45 -1.97 17.46
CA ASP A 17 -15.90 -3.26 16.93
C ASP A 17 -17.01 -3.14 15.87
N ARG A 18 -17.43 -1.90 15.54
CA ARG A 18 -18.46 -1.69 14.53
C ARG A 18 -17.93 -2.11 13.15
N PRO A 19 -18.67 -2.95 12.40
CA PRO A 19 -18.25 -3.32 11.06
C PRO A 19 -18.22 -2.07 10.18
N LYS A 20 -17.07 -1.83 9.54
CA LYS A 20 -16.94 -0.74 8.57
C LYS A 20 -17.99 -0.88 7.47
N SER A 21 -18.71 0.21 7.21
CA SER A 21 -19.57 0.36 6.05
C SER A 21 -18.77 0.19 4.76
N LEU A 22 -19.47 -0.08 3.65
CA LEU A 22 -18.84 -0.17 2.34
C LEU A 22 -18.12 1.15 1.98
N GLY A 23 -18.72 2.29 2.32
CA GLY A 23 -18.13 3.62 2.08
C GLY A 23 -16.82 3.82 2.85
N GLU A 24 -16.75 3.43 4.12
CA GLU A 24 -15.53 3.53 4.93
C GLU A 24 -14.40 2.64 4.38
N LYS A 25 -14.73 1.44 3.91
CA LYS A 25 -13.76 0.54 3.26
C LYS A 25 -13.22 1.10 1.95
N ILE A 26 -14.09 1.74 1.15
CA ILE A 26 -13.68 2.39 -0.10
C ILE A 26 -12.80 3.61 0.20
N ALA A 27 -13.18 4.46 1.15
CA ALA A 27 -12.39 5.62 1.55
C ALA A 27 -10.98 5.23 2.04
N GLU A 28 -10.90 4.18 2.85
CA GLU A 28 -9.61 3.62 3.31
C GLU A 28 -8.80 2.99 2.17
N ALA A 29 -9.43 2.32 1.21
CA ALA A 29 -8.73 1.77 0.06
C ALA A 29 -8.12 2.88 -0.82
N LEU A 30 -8.85 3.98 -0.99
CA LEU A 30 -8.42 5.14 -1.79
C LEU A 30 -7.43 6.05 -1.07
N SER A 31 -7.38 6.03 0.26
CA SER A 31 -6.40 6.82 1.04
C SER A 31 -5.00 6.19 1.05
N LYS A 32 -4.87 4.92 0.66
CA LYS A 32 -3.57 4.27 0.55
C LYS A 32 -2.78 4.90 -0.60
N PRO A 33 -1.46 5.09 -0.44
CA PRO A 33 -0.63 5.51 -1.56
C PRO A 33 -0.86 4.54 -2.74
N PRO A 34 -0.87 5.04 -3.99
CA PRO A 34 -1.06 4.19 -5.15
C PRO A 34 -0.05 3.06 -5.10
N GLN A 35 -0.55 1.83 -4.92
CA GLN A 35 0.32 0.66 -4.93
C GLN A 35 0.98 0.60 -6.31
N PRO A 36 2.29 0.30 -6.38
CA PRO A 36 2.93 0.10 -7.67
C PRO A 36 2.16 -1.01 -8.37
N VAL A 37 1.41 -0.64 -9.42
CA VAL A 37 0.87 -1.62 -10.34
C VAL A 37 2.09 -2.21 -11.00
N LEU A 38 2.48 -3.42 -10.58
CA LEU A 38 3.49 -4.21 -11.24
C LEU A 38 2.99 -4.48 -12.66
N ARG A 39 3.36 -3.61 -13.59
CA ARG A 39 3.00 -3.77 -14.98
C ARG A 39 3.98 -4.77 -15.56
N PHE A 40 3.49 -5.97 -15.81
CA PHE A 40 4.21 -6.95 -16.62
C PHE A 40 4.39 -6.37 -18.01
N TYR A 41 5.62 -6.44 -18.53
CA TYR A 41 5.92 -6.04 -19.88
C TYR A 41 6.93 -7.01 -20.48
N GLY A 42 6.89 -7.16 -21.80
CA GLY A 42 7.73 -8.11 -22.52
C GLY A 42 7.21 -9.55 -22.50
N ASP A 43 8.00 -10.44 -23.08
CA ASP A 43 7.65 -11.84 -23.26
C ASP A 43 7.89 -12.67 -21.99
N PHE A 44 7.18 -13.79 -21.90
CA PHE A 44 7.44 -14.81 -20.89
C PHE A 44 8.54 -15.76 -21.39
N SER A 45 9.50 -16.08 -20.54
CA SER A 45 10.50 -17.11 -20.82
C SER A 45 10.55 -18.13 -19.70
N THR A 46 11.13 -19.30 -19.96
CA THR A 46 11.27 -20.36 -18.95
C THR A 46 12.72 -20.75 -18.79
N GLU A 47 13.17 -20.88 -17.55
CA GLU A 47 14.50 -21.39 -17.22
C GLU A 47 14.41 -22.65 -16.33
N MET A 48 15.45 -23.48 -16.39
CA MET A 48 15.59 -24.63 -15.49
C MET A 48 16.60 -24.28 -14.39
N THR A 49 16.13 -24.14 -13.16
CA THR A 49 16.95 -23.79 -11.99
C THR A 49 16.61 -24.77 -10.86
N ASN A 50 17.63 -25.32 -10.19
CA ASN A 50 17.47 -26.31 -9.10
C ASN A 50 16.59 -27.52 -9.48
N GLY A 51 16.66 -27.97 -10.74
CA GLY A 51 15.84 -29.09 -11.24
C GLY A 51 14.35 -28.78 -11.42
N LYS A 52 13.94 -27.51 -11.26
CA LYS A 52 12.55 -27.06 -11.47
C LYS A 52 12.48 -26.08 -12.62
N ARG A 53 11.31 -26.02 -13.26
CA ARG A 53 11.01 -25.02 -14.30
C ARG A 53 10.52 -23.74 -13.63
N HIS A 54 11.20 -22.63 -13.91
CA HIS A 54 10.84 -21.29 -13.47
C HIS A 54 10.32 -20.48 -14.67
N LEU A 55 9.29 -19.67 -14.45
CA LEU A 55 8.77 -18.70 -15.42
C LEU A 55 9.38 -17.34 -15.12
N LEU A 56 10.03 -16.74 -16.10
CA LEU A 56 10.60 -15.40 -16.02
C LEU A 56 9.71 -14.42 -16.79
N PHE A 57 9.57 -13.22 -16.23
CA PHE A 57 8.88 -12.10 -16.86
C PHE A 57 9.47 -10.79 -16.32
N ALA A 58 9.47 -9.74 -17.14
CA ALA A 58 9.90 -8.42 -16.70
C ALA A 58 8.74 -7.65 -16.05
N VAL A 59 9.06 -6.91 -14.98
CA VAL A 59 8.09 -6.10 -14.24
C VAL A 59 8.60 -4.67 -14.16
N ARG A 60 7.76 -3.71 -14.53
CA ARG A 60 8.08 -2.29 -14.35
C ARG A 60 7.51 -1.84 -13.03
N ASN A 61 8.37 -1.34 -12.14
CA ASN A 61 7.90 -0.58 -11.01
C ASN A 61 7.53 0.83 -11.48
N VAL A 62 6.25 1.19 -11.39
CA VAL A 62 5.74 2.50 -11.80
C VAL A 62 5.94 3.57 -10.71
N SER A 63 6.42 3.19 -9.52
CA SER A 63 6.54 4.12 -8.38
C SER A 63 7.89 4.84 -8.23
N MET A 64 8.85 4.63 -9.15
CA MET A 64 10.13 5.35 -9.13
C MET A 64 10.16 6.31 -10.35
N PRO A 65 10.22 7.64 -10.15
CA PRO A 65 10.62 8.54 -11.22
C PRO A 65 12.10 8.30 -11.57
N ASP A 66 12.44 8.45 -12.85
CA ASP A 66 13.81 8.32 -13.37
C ASP A 66 14.79 9.31 -12.72
#